data_AF-A0A7G5BU42-F1
#
_entry.id   AF-A0A7G5BU42-F1
#
_cell.length_a   1.000
_cell.length_b   1.000
_cell.length_c   1.000
_cell.angle_alpha   90.00
_cell.angle_beta   90.00
_cell.angle_gamma   90.00
#
_symmetry.space_group_name_H-M   'P 1'
#
loop_
_entity.id
_entity.type
_entity.pdbx_description
1 polymer ?
#
loop_
_entity_poly.entity_id
_entity_poly.type
_entity_poly.pdbx_seq_one_letter_code
_entity_poly.pdbx_strand_id
1 'polypeptide(L)'
;MLQAALNGKHASVGILYFYQKEKDADLIYGDISKIKIGKITPEEIQQEVERTIGDIGRDNRIIESGDNKAHEIARVKLTTPIPKPISPVIEAEQEVAATVLPEVEPPKTLEQRIREMGEFANFGFFKEALRKDVVLAELMDQNTEYAGLVNMLEAYDREIASIFQEANLPAEQRFEMIKAIGIDRSTFSGMQNSIVADKLAAIMEAIVSSAEATVERRIESLREALGVVTSAELLYDDHGKLEALIDARMRVQVDLMELSKEIIEVYMAMDKTVTEQLDGMGAEYASDNVYINEIMQPLKPLFLPRNIAAVTNKLIGDLHKKRVVLSIVEEKIKKLVDLVFKLCEEDATIIDYQQKLIRLLMAQRVENVVVVDHVIKYCLRIFVGPADTGRTATALTWSGIVSRRKNTLLLDLTGNSKLSQYGVEPVELNLFLKDRLERQFICVEGNLEEEGNRVEEVVAELKTRLHYYAHVHILLDAGQTELLNRLAKSALSVHFLTDCTPRGNRLLKTTVEHFRAENVASKAILIDPPLDPHRMLADLSLDPLMTKAIILPRMQYIRACSLNQSKPYESWEVAETFEEAFR
;
A
#
# COMPACT_ATOMS: atom_id res chain seq x y z
N MET A 1 15.35 -13.60 14.12
CA MET A 1 14.49 -12.44 13.80
C MET A 1 14.41 -12.17 12.29
N LEU A 2 15.53 -11.99 11.57
CA LEU A 2 15.51 -11.73 10.12
C LEU A 2 14.76 -12.80 9.30
N GLN A 3 14.99 -14.08 9.60
CA GLN A 3 14.33 -15.22 8.94
C GLN A 3 12.80 -15.25 9.14
N ALA A 4 12.32 -14.78 10.30
CA ALA A 4 10.89 -14.72 10.58
C ALA A 4 10.20 -13.58 9.80
N ALA A 5 10.89 -12.46 9.60
CA ALA A 5 10.42 -11.35 8.76
C ALA A 5 10.38 -11.73 7.27
N LEU A 6 11.35 -12.53 6.81
CA LEU A 6 11.39 -13.05 5.43
C LEU A 6 10.24 -14.01 5.13
N ASN A 7 9.85 -14.84 6.10
CA ASN A 7 8.73 -15.77 5.96
C ASN A 7 7.35 -15.08 6.06
N GLY A 8 7.30 -13.85 6.59
CA GLY A 8 6.09 -13.02 6.67
C GLY A 8 5.94 -12.00 5.54
N LYS A 9 6.82 -12.02 4.53
CA LYS A 9 6.77 -11.05 3.42
C LYS A 9 5.52 -11.25 2.54
N HIS A 10 4.95 -10.16 2.06
CA HIS A 10 3.88 -10.18 1.07
C HIS A 10 4.39 -10.70 -0.29
N ALA A 11 3.57 -11.43 -1.04
CA ALA A 11 3.99 -12.12 -2.27
C ALA A 11 4.48 -11.20 -3.40
N SER A 12 4.12 -9.92 -3.38
CA SER A 12 4.58 -8.90 -4.35
C SER A 12 5.91 -8.23 -3.97
N VAL A 13 6.51 -8.56 -2.81
CA VAL A 13 7.76 -7.95 -2.34
C VAL A 13 8.95 -8.87 -2.67
N GLY A 14 9.81 -8.40 -3.57
CA GLY A 14 11.12 -8.99 -3.85
C GLY A 14 12.18 -8.45 -2.88
N ILE A 15 13.04 -9.33 -2.35
CA ILE A 15 14.08 -8.96 -1.40
C ILE A 15 15.44 -9.25 -2.02
N LEU A 16 16.33 -8.23 -2.00
CA LEU A 16 17.71 -8.33 -2.45
C LEU A 16 18.64 -8.42 -1.24
N TYR A 17 19.47 -9.47 -1.19
CA TYR A 17 20.43 -9.67 -0.12
C TYR A 17 21.86 -9.53 -0.64
N PHE A 18 22.54 -8.47 -0.21
CA PHE A 18 23.91 -8.16 -0.59
C PHE A 18 24.90 -8.77 0.42
N TYR A 19 25.88 -9.53 -0.06
CA TYR A 19 26.88 -10.18 0.78
C TYR A 19 28.29 -10.11 0.19
N GLN A 20 29.32 -10.16 1.05
CA GLN A 20 30.73 -10.08 0.63
C GLN A 20 31.44 -11.44 0.66
N LYS A 21 31.17 -12.26 1.69
CA LYS A 21 31.81 -13.57 1.88
C LYS A 21 30.78 -14.67 1.65
N GLU A 22 31.19 -15.76 1.02
CA GLU A 22 30.28 -16.88 0.69
C GLU A 22 29.63 -17.51 1.92
N LYS A 23 30.31 -17.50 3.07
CA LYS A 23 29.75 -17.98 4.34
C LYS A 23 28.54 -17.18 4.82
N ASP A 24 28.38 -15.94 4.37
CA ASP A 24 27.26 -15.07 4.74
C ASP A 24 26.03 -15.33 3.85
N ALA A 25 26.23 -15.88 2.65
CA ALA A 25 25.14 -16.30 1.77
C ALA A 25 24.33 -17.45 2.37
N ASP A 26 24.96 -18.30 3.17
CA ASP A 26 24.35 -19.49 3.79
C ASP A 26 23.60 -19.17 5.09
N LEU A 27 23.56 -17.90 5.53
CA LEU A 27 22.87 -17.50 6.76
C LEU A 27 21.37 -17.24 6.55
N ILE A 28 20.92 -17.11 5.30
CA ILE A 28 19.56 -16.70 4.95
C ILE A 28 19.00 -17.61 3.85
N TYR A 29 17.77 -18.12 4.05
CA TYR A 29 17.10 -19.02 3.11
C TYR A 29 15.70 -18.49 2.77
N GLY A 30 15.20 -18.75 1.55
CA GLY A 30 13.87 -18.30 1.11
C GLY A 30 13.89 -17.66 -0.29
N ASP A 31 12.75 -17.12 -0.70
CA ASP A 31 12.55 -16.43 -2.00
C ASP A 31 13.19 -15.03 -2.00
N ILE A 32 14.52 -15.01 -2.15
CA ILE A 32 15.39 -13.84 -1.97
C ILE A 32 16.49 -13.89 -3.03
N SER A 33 16.73 -12.78 -3.70
CA SER A 33 17.79 -12.63 -4.70
C SER A 33 19.11 -12.25 -4.03
N LYS A 34 20.08 -13.17 -4.01
CA LYS A 34 21.37 -12.99 -3.32
C LYS A 34 22.43 -12.46 -4.29
N ILE A 35 23.06 -11.34 -3.95
CA ILE A 35 24.03 -10.64 -4.81
C ILE A 35 25.37 -10.48 -4.07
N LYS A 36 26.44 -10.99 -4.68
CA LYS A 36 27.80 -10.90 -4.12
C LYS A 36 28.45 -9.60 -4.58
N ILE A 37 28.87 -8.77 -3.64
CA ILE A 37 29.55 -7.49 -3.92
C ILE A 37 30.96 -7.45 -3.31
N GLY A 38 31.86 -6.71 -3.95
CA GLY A 38 33.26 -6.59 -3.53
C GLY A 38 33.41 -5.72 -2.28
N LYS A 39 32.71 -4.59 -2.23
CA LYS A 39 32.61 -3.69 -1.07
C LYS A 39 31.17 -3.22 -0.87
N ILE A 40 30.75 -3.06 0.38
CA ILE A 40 29.44 -2.49 0.72
C ILE A 40 29.60 -0.96 0.68
N THR A 41 29.57 -0.40 -0.52
CA THR A 41 29.48 1.05 -0.76
C THR A 41 28.15 1.39 -1.43
N PRO A 42 27.60 2.60 -1.21
CA PRO A 42 26.34 3.01 -1.82
C PRO A 42 26.35 2.93 -3.35
N GLU A 43 27.50 3.22 -3.97
CA GLU A 43 27.70 3.20 -5.42
C GLU A 43 27.65 1.78 -6.00
N GLU A 44 28.33 0.80 -5.36
CA GLU A 44 28.32 -0.61 -5.82
C GLU A 44 26.93 -1.26 -5.62
N ILE A 45 26.23 -0.90 -4.53
CA ILE A 45 24.86 -1.37 -4.30
C ILE A 45 23.91 -0.80 -5.34
N GLN A 46 23.99 0.50 -5.63
CA GLN A 46 23.13 1.14 -6.62
C GLN A 46 23.30 0.54 -8.02
N GLN A 47 24.56 0.29 -8.42
CA GLN A 47 24.86 -0.30 -9.73
C GLN A 47 24.30 -1.72 -9.89
N GLU A 48 24.32 -2.55 -8.84
CA GLU A 48 23.76 -3.91 -8.90
C GLU A 48 22.24 -3.97 -8.70
N VAL A 49 21.66 -3.00 -7.98
CA VAL A 49 20.21 -2.82 -7.93
C VAL A 49 19.68 -2.46 -9.32
N GLU A 50 20.31 -1.52 -10.03
CA GLU A 50 19.92 -1.14 -11.39
C GLU A 50 20.03 -2.32 -12.37
N ARG A 51 21.07 -3.14 -12.25
CA ARG A 51 21.23 -4.36 -13.05
C ARG A 51 20.12 -5.38 -12.80
N THR A 52 19.71 -5.56 -11.54
CA THR A 52 18.70 -6.55 -11.17
C THR A 52 17.27 -6.09 -11.50
N ILE A 53 17.01 -4.78 -11.43
CA ILE A 53 15.73 -4.17 -11.85
C ILE A 53 15.61 -4.17 -13.39
N GLY A 54 16.72 -4.03 -14.12
CA GLY A 54 16.74 -4.07 -15.58
C GLY A 54 16.21 -5.38 -16.21
N ASP A 55 16.23 -6.49 -15.46
CA ASP A 55 15.68 -7.78 -15.89
C ASP A 55 14.18 -7.94 -15.55
N ILE A 56 13.61 -7.08 -14.69
CA ILE A 56 12.18 -7.07 -14.32
C ILE A 56 11.48 -5.96 -15.09
N GLY A 57 11.27 -6.16 -16.39
CA GLY A 57 10.64 -5.14 -17.23
C GLY A 57 10.32 -5.52 -18.68
N ARG A 58 10.45 -6.78 -19.08
CA ARG A 58 9.99 -7.24 -20.40
C ARG A 58 8.62 -7.90 -20.30
N ASP A 59 7.58 -7.08 -20.13
CA ASP A 59 6.23 -7.50 -20.49
C ASP A 59 6.09 -7.40 -22.01
N ASN A 60 6.13 -8.53 -22.71
CA ASN A 60 5.95 -8.62 -24.16
C ASN A 60 4.47 -8.46 -24.60
N ARG A 61 3.64 -7.83 -23.77
CA ARG A 61 2.25 -7.53 -24.13
C ARG A 61 2.20 -6.21 -24.89
N ILE A 62 1.82 -6.30 -26.16
CA ILE A 62 1.40 -5.13 -26.93
C ILE A 62 0.07 -4.66 -26.32
N ILE A 63 0.10 -3.56 -25.57
CA ILE A 63 -1.09 -2.90 -25.05
C ILE A 63 -1.56 -1.94 -26.15
N GLU A 64 -2.55 -2.35 -26.94
CA GLU A 64 -3.29 -1.46 -27.82
C GLU A 64 -4.30 -0.64 -26.99
N SER A 65 -4.23 0.68 -27.09
CA SER A 65 -5.22 1.59 -26.49
C SER A 65 -6.60 1.37 -27.11
N GLY A 66 -7.64 1.35 -26.27
CA GLY A 66 -9.05 1.17 -26.63
C GLY A 66 -9.64 2.26 -27.54
N ASP A 67 -8.87 3.31 -27.86
CA ASP A 67 -9.28 4.39 -28.76
C ASP A 67 -9.12 4.04 -30.25
N ASN A 68 -8.53 2.89 -30.59
CA ASN A 68 -8.33 2.46 -31.98
C ASN A 68 -9.48 1.63 -32.59
N LYS A 69 -10.68 1.64 -31.99
CA LYS A 69 -11.88 1.16 -32.68
C LYS A 69 -12.33 2.19 -33.71
N ALA A 70 -11.78 2.08 -34.91
CA ALA A 70 -12.30 2.70 -36.11
C ALA A 70 -13.80 2.41 -36.24
N HIS A 71 -14.63 3.44 -36.02
CA HIS A 71 -15.96 3.45 -36.60
C HIS A 71 -15.81 3.44 -38.11
N GLU A 72 -16.22 2.34 -38.74
CA GLU A 72 -16.45 2.27 -40.18
C GLU A 72 -17.48 3.33 -40.58
N ILE A 73 -16.99 4.48 -41.07
CA ILE A 73 -17.80 5.39 -41.85
C ILE A 73 -17.60 5.01 -43.33
N ALA A 74 -18.69 4.55 -43.92
CA ALA A 74 -18.80 4.12 -45.30
C ALA A 74 -18.15 5.14 -46.27
N ARG A 75 -17.24 4.63 -47.09
CA ARG A 75 -16.67 5.32 -48.25
C ARG A 75 -17.78 5.68 -49.25
N VAL A 76 -18.06 6.97 -49.43
CA VAL A 76 -18.55 7.49 -50.72
C VAL A 76 -17.34 8.09 -51.44
N LYS A 77 -16.87 7.39 -52.48
CA LYS A 77 -15.89 7.91 -53.44
C LYS A 77 -16.54 9.01 -54.27
N LEU A 78 -15.89 10.16 -54.42
CA LEU A 78 -16.02 10.98 -55.62
C LEU A 78 -14.67 11.61 -55.97
N THR A 79 -14.17 11.16 -57.12
CA THR A 79 -13.00 11.63 -57.85
C THR A 79 -13.17 13.07 -58.33
N THR A 80 -12.13 13.89 -58.15
CA THR A 80 -11.98 15.19 -58.80
C THR A 80 -11.67 15.04 -60.30
N PRO A 81 -12.18 15.95 -61.15
CA PRO A 81 -11.51 16.36 -62.38
C PRO A 81 -11.15 17.86 -62.40
N ILE A 82 -10.13 18.16 -63.21
CA ILE A 82 -9.42 19.45 -63.44
C ILE A 82 -10.23 20.38 -64.40
N PRO A 83 -9.96 21.71 -64.48
CA PRO A 83 -10.97 22.76 -64.66
C PRO A 83 -11.01 23.47 -66.04
N LYS A 84 -11.93 24.46 -66.14
CA LYS A 84 -11.99 25.71 -66.98
C LYS A 84 -13.28 25.84 -67.85
N PRO A 85 -13.64 27.02 -68.38
CA PRO A 85 -13.99 28.30 -67.73
C PRO A 85 -15.31 28.90 -68.31
N ILE A 86 -15.67 30.14 -67.89
CA ILE A 86 -16.48 31.18 -68.59
C ILE A 86 -17.75 31.63 -67.84
N SER A 87 -17.76 32.94 -67.55
CA SER A 87 -18.77 33.85 -66.98
C SER A 87 -20.01 34.07 -67.89
N PRO A 88 -20.95 35.02 -67.65
CA PRO A 88 -21.23 35.89 -66.48
C PRO A 88 -22.76 35.95 -66.10
N VAL A 89 -23.11 36.92 -65.23
CA VAL A 89 -24.43 37.61 -65.02
C VAL A 89 -25.53 36.84 -64.21
N ILE A 90 -26.30 37.37 -63.23
CA ILE A 90 -26.70 38.71 -62.72
C ILE A 90 -27.01 38.61 -61.20
N GLU A 91 -26.63 39.67 -60.49
CA GLU A 91 -27.14 40.30 -59.25
C GLU A 91 -28.22 39.63 -58.39
N ALA A 92 -27.92 39.50 -57.09
CA ALA A 92 -28.78 39.98 -56.01
C ALA A 92 -27.90 40.36 -54.81
N GLU A 93 -27.96 41.63 -54.44
CA GLU A 93 -27.26 42.25 -53.32
C GLU A 93 -27.68 41.62 -51.99
N GLN A 94 -26.71 41.23 -51.16
CA GLN A 94 -26.90 41.14 -49.71
C GLN A 94 -25.57 41.36 -48.98
N GLU A 95 -25.53 42.54 -48.35
CA GLU A 95 -24.71 43.06 -47.25
C GLU A 95 -23.37 42.39 -46.88
N VAL A 96 -22.34 43.24 -46.93
CA VAL A 96 -20.95 43.02 -46.59
C VAL A 96 -20.78 42.84 -45.08
N ALA A 97 -20.47 41.62 -44.63
CA ALA A 97 -19.83 41.40 -43.34
C ALA A 97 -18.31 41.32 -43.56
N ALA A 98 -17.59 42.34 -43.09
CA ALA A 98 -16.13 42.40 -43.14
C ALA A 98 -15.52 41.18 -42.44
N THR A 99 -14.85 40.32 -43.20
CA THR A 99 -13.97 39.29 -42.66
C THR A 99 -12.68 39.97 -42.22
N VAL A 100 -12.52 40.15 -40.91
CA VAL A 100 -11.24 40.46 -40.28
C VAL A 100 -10.36 39.23 -40.48
N LEU A 101 -9.28 39.36 -41.25
CA LEU A 101 -8.22 38.36 -41.30
C LEU A 101 -7.64 38.20 -39.89
N PRO A 102 -7.41 36.98 -39.38
CA PRO A 102 -6.76 36.82 -38.08
C PRO A 102 -5.34 37.38 -38.18
N GLU A 103 -5.00 38.29 -37.26
CA GLU A 103 -3.62 38.68 -36.99
C GLU A 103 -2.82 37.40 -36.70
N VAL A 104 -1.75 37.19 -37.47
CA VAL A 104 -0.78 36.13 -37.18
C VAL A 104 -0.01 36.60 -35.95
N GLU A 105 -0.35 36.06 -34.78
CA GLU A 105 0.43 36.27 -33.57
C GLU A 105 1.89 35.83 -33.82
N PRO A 106 2.89 36.62 -33.39
CA PRO A 106 4.28 36.22 -33.52
C PRO A 106 4.53 34.90 -32.77
N PRO A 107 5.48 34.06 -33.24
CA PRO A 107 5.79 32.79 -32.60
C PRO A 107 6.20 33.00 -31.13
N LYS A 108 5.59 32.23 -30.22
CA LYS A 108 5.84 32.31 -28.78
C LYS A 108 7.28 31.93 -28.43
N THR A 109 7.87 32.63 -27.45
CA THR A 109 9.24 32.34 -26.97
C THR A 109 9.28 31.10 -26.06
N LEU A 110 10.46 30.52 -25.84
CA LEU A 110 10.65 29.39 -24.91
C LEU A 110 10.09 29.70 -23.53
N GLU A 111 10.36 30.90 -23.00
CA GLU A 111 9.95 31.30 -21.65
C GLU A 111 8.44 31.39 -21.54
N GLN A 112 7.76 31.88 -22.59
CA GLN A 112 6.31 31.93 -22.66
C GLN A 112 5.74 30.51 -22.68
N ARG A 113 6.31 29.62 -23.50
CA ARG A 113 5.91 28.21 -23.55
C ARG A 113 6.12 27.51 -22.20
N ILE A 114 7.25 27.77 -21.52
CA ILE A 114 7.58 27.21 -20.19
C ILE A 114 6.57 27.65 -19.13
N ARG A 115 6.13 28.90 -19.16
CA ARG A 115 5.12 29.43 -18.23
C ARG A 115 3.72 28.89 -18.48
N GLU A 116 3.41 28.52 -19.72
CA GLU A 116 2.11 27.98 -20.11
C GLU A 116 1.97 26.47 -19.83
N MET A 117 3.05 25.76 -19.47
CA MET A 117 3.00 24.33 -19.15
C MET A 117 2.47 24.06 -17.74
N GLY A 118 1.62 23.03 -17.60
CA GLY A 118 0.84 22.79 -16.37
C GLY A 118 0.84 21.36 -15.80
N GLU A 119 1.64 20.43 -16.31
CA GLU A 119 1.58 18.99 -15.92
C GLU A 119 2.92 18.32 -15.59
N PHE A 120 2.85 17.26 -14.76
CA PHE A 120 3.96 16.47 -14.18
C PHE A 120 4.94 15.91 -15.24
N ALA A 121 4.45 15.57 -16.43
CA ALA A 121 5.27 15.01 -17.51
C ALA A 121 6.27 16.00 -18.16
N ASN A 122 6.25 17.29 -17.79
CA ASN A 122 6.96 18.33 -18.53
C ASN A 122 8.32 18.72 -17.93
N PHE A 123 8.77 18.08 -16.84
CA PHE A 123 10.13 18.27 -16.34
C PHE A 123 11.20 17.82 -17.36
N GLY A 124 10.87 16.84 -18.20
CA GLY A 124 11.68 16.49 -19.37
C GLY A 124 11.84 17.65 -20.36
N PHE A 125 10.76 18.40 -20.61
CA PHE A 125 10.80 19.59 -21.47
C PHE A 125 11.67 20.70 -20.86
N PHE A 126 11.64 20.92 -19.54
CA PHE A 126 12.52 21.91 -18.91
C PHE A 126 14.00 21.59 -19.12
N LYS A 127 14.37 20.30 -19.05
CA LYS A 127 15.74 19.85 -19.36
C LYS A 127 16.08 20.07 -20.83
N GLU A 128 15.15 19.79 -21.73
CA GLU A 128 15.35 19.99 -23.17
C GLU A 128 15.47 21.47 -23.54
N ALA A 129 14.66 22.33 -22.93
CA ALA A 129 14.69 23.78 -23.08
C ALA A 129 16.02 24.42 -22.65
N LEU A 130 16.75 23.79 -21.72
CA LEU A 130 18.07 24.23 -21.29
C LEU A 130 19.19 23.81 -22.25
N ARG A 131 18.96 22.88 -23.20
CA ARG A 131 20.03 22.42 -24.09
C ARG A 131 20.59 23.58 -24.91
N LYS A 132 21.91 23.68 -24.94
CA LYS A 132 22.66 24.73 -25.68
C LYS A 132 22.14 24.91 -27.10
N ASP A 133 22.01 23.83 -27.87
CA ASP A 133 21.58 23.88 -29.27
C ASP A 133 20.19 24.51 -29.44
N VAL A 134 19.27 24.26 -28.50
CA VAL A 134 17.90 24.80 -28.52
C VAL A 134 17.92 26.30 -28.24
N VAL A 135 18.67 26.73 -27.22
CA VAL A 135 18.82 28.15 -26.86
C VAL A 135 19.43 28.94 -28.00
N LEU A 136 20.49 28.41 -28.63
CA LEU A 136 21.17 29.08 -29.75
C LEU A 136 20.28 29.14 -30.99
N ALA A 137 19.55 28.07 -31.31
CA ALA A 137 18.64 28.04 -32.46
C ALA A 137 17.50 29.06 -32.31
N GLU A 138 16.93 29.19 -31.11
CA GLU A 138 15.88 30.18 -30.86
C GLU A 138 16.41 31.62 -30.90
N LEU A 139 17.60 31.86 -30.36
CA LEU A 139 18.23 33.17 -30.46
C LEU A 139 18.53 33.56 -31.91
N MET A 140 18.90 32.61 -32.76
CA MET A 140 19.09 32.85 -34.19
C MET A 140 17.82 33.26 -34.92
N ASP A 141 16.69 32.65 -34.58
CA ASP A 141 15.41 32.90 -35.24
C ASP A 141 14.73 34.17 -34.71
N GLN A 142 14.82 34.41 -33.40
CA GLN A 142 14.02 35.45 -32.72
C GLN A 142 14.79 36.72 -32.34
N ASN A 143 16.13 36.68 -32.29
CA ASN A 143 16.94 37.83 -31.89
C ASN A 143 17.82 38.32 -33.06
N THR A 144 17.38 39.40 -33.70
CA THR A 144 18.08 40.00 -34.86
C THR A 144 19.48 40.53 -34.51
N GLU A 145 19.68 41.00 -33.27
CA GLU A 145 20.99 41.45 -32.80
C GLU A 145 21.95 40.27 -32.66
N TYR A 146 21.46 39.15 -32.10
CA TYR A 146 22.24 37.91 -31.98
C TYR A 146 22.63 37.33 -33.35
N ALA A 147 21.67 37.23 -34.27
CA ALA A 147 21.93 36.78 -35.64
C ALA A 147 22.93 37.70 -36.36
N GLY A 148 22.83 39.02 -36.15
CA GLY A 148 23.79 40.00 -36.66
C GLY A 148 25.20 39.78 -36.11
N LEU A 149 25.33 39.54 -34.80
CA LEU A 149 26.62 39.27 -34.15
C LEU A 149 27.29 38.01 -34.68
N VAL A 150 26.55 36.93 -34.90
CA VAL A 150 27.14 35.69 -35.45
C VAL A 150 27.60 35.86 -36.88
N ASN A 151 26.81 36.52 -37.72
CA ASN A 151 27.23 36.85 -39.08
C ASN A 151 28.51 37.72 -39.10
N MET A 152 28.65 38.65 -38.15
CA MET A 152 29.86 39.48 -38.01
C MET A 152 31.07 38.66 -37.52
N LEU A 153 30.88 37.77 -36.55
CA LEU A 153 31.95 36.89 -36.07
C LEU A 153 32.44 35.95 -37.18
N GLU A 154 31.53 35.35 -37.96
CA GLU A 154 31.89 34.55 -39.13
C GLU A 154 32.61 35.38 -40.21
N ALA A 155 32.21 36.64 -40.41
CA ALA A 155 32.87 37.53 -41.35
C ALA A 155 34.31 37.82 -40.91
N TYR A 156 34.55 38.08 -39.62
CA TYR A 156 35.90 38.23 -39.09
C TYR A 156 36.73 36.96 -39.22
N ASP A 157 36.15 35.79 -39.01
CA ASP A 157 36.87 34.52 -39.20
C ASP A 157 37.25 34.29 -40.68
N ARG A 158 36.38 34.66 -41.62
CA ARG A 158 36.69 34.62 -43.06
C ARG A 158 37.77 35.64 -43.43
N GLU A 159 37.72 36.84 -42.85
CA GLU A 159 38.71 37.90 -43.08
C GLU A 159 40.10 37.48 -42.55
N ILE A 160 40.17 36.96 -41.33
CA ILE A 160 41.39 36.41 -40.74
C ILE A 160 41.96 35.28 -41.61
N ALA A 161 41.11 34.36 -42.08
CA ALA A 161 41.54 33.28 -42.97
C ALA A 161 42.09 33.82 -44.30
N SER A 162 41.48 34.87 -44.86
CA SER A 162 41.95 35.50 -46.11
C SER A 162 43.32 36.16 -45.95
N ILE A 163 43.51 36.98 -44.89
CA ILE A 163 44.78 37.64 -44.57
C ILE A 163 45.89 36.62 -44.33
N PHE A 164 45.54 35.49 -43.68
CA PHE A 164 46.49 34.41 -43.44
C PHE A 164 47.00 33.78 -44.74
N GLN A 165 46.12 33.60 -45.74
CA GLN A 165 46.43 32.99 -47.04
C GLN A 165 47.07 33.96 -48.04
N GLU A 166 47.09 35.26 -47.77
CA GLU A 166 47.67 36.25 -48.67
C GLU A 166 49.20 36.14 -48.79
N ALA A 167 49.67 35.78 -49.99
CA ALA A 167 51.08 35.55 -50.29
C ALA A 167 51.91 36.85 -50.42
N ASN A 168 51.25 38.00 -50.66
CA ASN A 168 51.90 39.27 -50.96
C ASN A 168 52.14 40.15 -49.72
N LEU A 169 51.69 39.73 -48.53
CA LEU A 169 51.87 40.46 -47.28
C LEU A 169 53.10 39.92 -46.49
N PRO A 170 54.00 40.80 -46.03
CA PRO A 170 55.05 40.45 -45.07
C PRO A 170 54.47 39.77 -43.81
N ALA A 171 55.21 38.82 -43.23
CA ALA A 171 54.73 38.04 -42.09
C ALA A 171 54.37 38.90 -40.86
N GLU A 172 55.14 39.95 -40.58
CA GLU A 172 54.87 40.89 -39.48
C GLU A 172 53.58 41.69 -39.71
N GLN A 173 53.32 42.12 -40.95
CA GLN A 173 52.09 42.84 -41.29
C GLN A 173 50.86 41.93 -41.18
N ARG A 174 50.96 40.67 -41.63
CA ARG A 174 49.88 39.68 -41.44
C ARG A 174 49.58 39.43 -39.96
N PHE A 175 50.62 39.32 -39.15
CA PHE A 175 50.49 39.07 -37.72
C PHE A 175 49.77 40.24 -37.01
N GLU A 176 50.16 41.49 -37.27
CA GLU A 176 49.50 42.65 -36.67
C GLU A 176 48.07 42.86 -37.18
N MET A 177 47.77 42.55 -38.46
CA MET A 177 46.41 42.62 -38.98
C MET A 177 45.48 41.57 -38.35
N ILE A 178 45.92 40.31 -38.26
CA ILE A 178 45.13 39.24 -37.62
C ILE A 178 44.93 39.55 -36.12
N LYS A 179 45.95 40.10 -35.45
CA LYS A 179 45.85 40.52 -34.05
C LYS A 179 44.80 41.63 -33.86
N ALA A 180 44.79 42.66 -34.72
CA ALA A 180 43.80 43.74 -34.64
C ALA A 180 42.37 43.19 -34.78
N ILE A 181 42.13 42.37 -35.81
CA ILE A 181 40.82 41.75 -36.04
C ILE A 181 40.44 40.79 -34.90
N GLY A 182 41.39 40.03 -34.36
CA GLY A 182 41.16 39.16 -33.21
C GLY A 182 40.74 39.91 -31.94
N ILE A 183 41.26 41.12 -31.72
CA ILE A 183 40.84 42.01 -30.61
C ILE A 183 39.42 42.55 -30.84
N ASP A 184 39.08 42.91 -32.08
CA ASP A 184 37.73 43.34 -32.40
C ASP A 184 36.74 42.17 -32.26
N ARG A 185 37.09 40.99 -32.79
CA ARG A 185 36.32 39.74 -32.64
C ARG A 185 36.06 39.39 -31.18
N SER A 186 37.03 39.55 -30.27
CA SER A 186 36.83 39.28 -28.85
C SER A 186 35.80 40.21 -28.19
N THR A 187 35.68 41.44 -28.69
CA THR A 187 34.66 42.39 -28.23
C THR A 187 33.26 41.95 -28.67
N PHE A 188 33.09 41.53 -29.92
CA PHE A 188 31.82 41.01 -30.44
C PHE A 188 31.43 39.65 -29.83
N SER A 189 32.41 38.78 -29.57
CA SER A 189 32.22 37.52 -28.82
C SER A 189 31.73 37.80 -27.39
N GLY A 190 32.27 38.84 -26.74
CA GLY A 190 31.76 39.32 -25.46
C GLY A 190 30.29 39.71 -25.50
N MET A 191 29.86 40.47 -26.53
CA MET A 191 28.45 40.86 -26.71
C MET A 191 27.56 39.65 -26.97
N GLN A 192 28.00 38.71 -27.81
CA GLN A 192 27.29 37.44 -28.06
C GLN A 192 27.08 36.66 -26.76
N ASN A 193 28.14 36.51 -25.96
CA ASN A 193 28.10 35.81 -24.68
C ASN A 193 27.15 36.47 -23.67
N SER A 194 27.07 37.80 -23.65
CA SER A 194 26.09 38.53 -22.83
C SER A 194 24.64 38.21 -23.22
N ILE A 195 24.33 38.19 -24.52
CA ILE A 195 22.96 37.89 -24.99
C ILE A 195 22.58 36.43 -24.65
N VAL A 196 23.49 35.48 -24.85
CA VAL A 196 23.24 34.07 -24.50
C VAL A 196 23.01 33.92 -23.00
N ALA A 197 23.83 34.58 -22.17
CA ALA A 197 23.67 34.54 -20.72
C ALA A 197 22.33 35.14 -20.25
N ASP A 198 21.89 36.23 -20.87
CA ASP A 198 20.61 36.87 -20.55
C ASP A 198 19.42 35.97 -20.91
N LYS A 199 19.47 35.32 -22.07
CA LYS A 199 18.46 34.33 -22.48
C LYS A 199 18.45 33.13 -21.54
N LEU A 200 19.62 32.61 -21.18
CA LEU A 200 19.73 31.48 -20.26
C LEU A 200 19.13 31.82 -18.88
N ALA A 201 19.42 33.02 -18.36
CA ALA A 201 18.86 33.50 -17.11
C ALA A 201 17.32 33.61 -17.17
N ALA A 202 16.78 34.11 -18.28
CA ALA A 202 15.33 34.20 -18.50
C ALA A 202 14.65 32.82 -18.58
N ILE A 203 15.28 31.84 -19.23
CA ILE A 203 14.80 30.44 -19.27
C ILE A 203 14.81 29.83 -17.87
N MET A 204 15.92 29.98 -17.12
CA MET A 204 16.00 29.48 -15.73
C MET A 204 14.93 30.11 -14.83
N GLU A 205 14.68 31.41 -14.96
CA GLU A 205 13.60 32.10 -14.26
C GLU A 205 12.23 31.49 -14.57
N ALA A 206 11.93 31.29 -15.85
CA ALA A 206 10.66 30.71 -16.28
C ALA A 206 10.48 29.28 -15.74
N ILE A 207 11.55 28.46 -15.75
CA ILE A 207 11.51 27.08 -15.24
C ILE A 207 11.27 27.08 -13.74
N VAL A 208 11.99 27.88 -12.96
CA VAL A 208 11.82 27.92 -11.50
C VAL A 208 10.41 28.39 -11.13
N SER A 209 9.90 29.43 -11.79
CA SER A 209 8.55 29.93 -11.54
C SER A 209 7.47 28.89 -11.90
N SER A 210 7.64 28.17 -13.01
CA SER A 210 6.73 27.11 -13.45
C SER A 210 6.78 25.89 -12.50
N ALA A 211 7.97 25.50 -12.05
CA ALA A 211 8.16 24.42 -11.08
C ALA A 211 7.52 24.76 -9.73
N GLU A 212 7.73 25.98 -9.22
CA GLU A 212 7.11 26.44 -7.97
C GLU A 212 5.58 26.43 -8.06
N ALA A 213 5.02 26.97 -9.14
CA ALA A 213 3.56 26.99 -9.35
C ALA A 213 2.96 25.58 -9.48
N THR A 214 3.67 24.66 -10.13
CA THR A 214 3.25 23.27 -10.29
C THR A 214 3.23 22.54 -8.94
N VAL A 215 4.28 22.72 -8.14
CA VAL A 215 4.39 22.13 -6.81
C VAL A 215 3.32 22.68 -5.88
N GLU A 216 3.10 24.00 -5.84
CA GLU A 216 2.10 24.60 -4.96
C GLU A 216 0.68 24.14 -5.32
N ARG A 217 0.35 24.05 -6.62
CA ARG A 217 -0.93 23.50 -7.09
C ARG A 217 -1.12 22.05 -6.66
N ARG A 218 -0.06 21.23 -6.72
CA ARG A 218 -0.12 19.82 -6.30
C ARG A 218 -0.26 19.70 -4.79
N ILE A 219 0.47 20.49 -4.01
CA ILE A 219 0.34 20.55 -2.55
C ILE A 219 -1.11 20.89 -2.17
N GLU A 220 -1.73 21.86 -2.85
CA GLU A 220 -3.11 22.24 -2.55
C GLU A 220 -4.12 21.14 -2.90
N SER A 221 -4.01 20.55 -4.09
CA SER A 221 -4.84 19.40 -4.48
C SER A 221 -4.71 18.22 -3.51
N LEU A 222 -3.51 17.96 -2.99
CA LEU A 222 -3.27 16.91 -2.01
C LEU A 222 -3.85 17.26 -0.63
N ARG A 223 -3.80 18.53 -0.22
CA ARG A 223 -4.47 18.99 1.00
C ARG A 223 -5.98 18.83 0.92
N GLU A 224 -6.59 19.18 -0.21
CA GLU A 224 -8.02 18.96 -0.45
C GLU A 224 -8.37 17.47 -0.38
N ALA A 225 -7.60 16.61 -1.05
CA ALA A 225 -7.79 15.17 -1.00
C ALA A 225 -7.68 14.62 0.44
N LEU A 226 -6.66 15.06 1.20
CA LEU A 226 -6.49 14.68 2.61
C LEU A 226 -7.64 15.18 3.50
N GLY A 227 -8.15 16.39 3.25
CA GLY A 227 -9.27 16.99 3.98
C GLY A 227 -10.59 16.24 3.80
N VAL A 228 -10.84 15.68 2.60
CA VAL A 228 -12.01 14.82 2.35
C VAL A 228 -11.92 13.51 3.14
N VAL A 229 -10.72 12.94 3.29
CA VAL A 229 -10.54 11.69 4.05
C VAL A 229 -10.67 11.89 5.55
N THR A 230 -10.23 13.03 6.10
CA THR A 230 -10.37 13.33 7.54
C THR A 230 -11.77 13.81 7.94
N SER A 231 -12.55 14.37 7.01
CA SER A 231 -13.92 14.85 7.27
C SER A 231 -15.01 13.81 7.01
N ALA A 232 -14.69 12.70 6.34
CA ALA A 232 -15.54 11.54 6.35
C ALA A 232 -15.57 10.99 7.78
N GLU A 233 -16.65 11.26 8.52
CA GLU A 233 -17.07 10.39 9.62
C GLU A 233 -17.12 8.98 9.03
N LEU A 234 -16.07 8.20 9.27
CA LEU A 234 -15.91 6.85 8.75
C LEU A 234 -17.02 5.99 9.36
N LEU A 235 -18.15 5.96 8.64
CA LEU A 235 -19.23 5.02 8.89
C LEU A 235 -18.65 3.61 8.79
N TYR A 236 -18.76 2.93 9.93
CA TYR A 236 -18.03 1.75 10.41
C TYR A 236 -18.20 0.45 9.60
N ASP A 237 -18.68 0.50 8.35
CA ASP A 237 -19.23 -0.69 7.67
C ASP A 237 -18.47 -1.20 6.43
N ASP A 238 -17.40 -0.54 5.95
CA ASP A 238 -16.76 -0.98 4.70
C ASP A 238 -15.22 -1.07 4.79
N HIS A 239 -14.71 -2.26 5.12
CA HIS A 239 -13.27 -2.57 5.10
C HIS A 239 -12.60 -2.22 3.76
N GLY A 240 -13.28 -2.46 2.63
CA GLY A 240 -12.75 -2.16 1.30
C GLY A 240 -12.55 -0.65 1.07
N LYS A 241 -13.32 0.21 1.74
CA LYS A 241 -13.13 1.67 1.66
C LYS A 241 -11.91 2.12 2.45
N LEU A 242 -11.63 1.51 3.60
CA LEU A 242 -10.46 1.87 4.41
C LEU A 242 -9.15 1.47 3.71
N GLU A 243 -9.09 0.26 3.14
CA GLU A 243 -7.93 -0.22 2.38
C GLU A 243 -7.69 0.64 1.12
N ALA A 244 -8.75 1.01 0.40
CA ALA A 244 -8.66 1.93 -0.73
C ALA A 244 -8.16 3.33 -0.34
N LEU A 245 -8.51 3.82 0.85
CA LEU A 245 -8.03 5.10 1.38
C LEU A 245 -6.54 5.05 1.73
N ILE A 246 -6.05 3.93 2.26
CA ILE A 246 -4.62 3.70 2.54
C ILE A 246 -3.83 3.63 1.23
N ASP A 247 -4.30 2.85 0.26
CA ASP A 247 -3.68 2.77 -1.06
C ASP A 247 -3.63 4.14 -1.74
N ALA A 248 -4.69 4.94 -1.61
CA ALA A 248 -4.71 6.31 -2.11
C ALA A 248 -3.67 7.19 -1.42
N ARG A 249 -3.54 7.12 -0.09
CA ARG A 249 -2.51 7.87 0.67
C ARG A 249 -1.09 7.43 0.34
N MET A 250 -0.85 6.14 0.15
CA MET A 250 0.48 5.62 -0.21
C MET A 250 0.87 6.00 -1.65
N ARG A 251 -0.09 6.06 -2.58
CA ARG A 251 0.16 6.63 -3.92
C ARG A 251 0.54 8.10 -3.86
N VAL A 252 -0.17 8.90 -3.06
CA VAL A 252 0.17 10.31 -2.83
C VAL A 252 1.60 10.48 -2.33
N GLN A 253 2.08 9.58 -1.47
CA GLN A 253 3.47 9.60 -1.00
C GLN A 253 4.47 9.36 -2.15
N VAL A 254 4.23 8.37 -3.00
CA VAL A 254 5.10 8.06 -4.15
C VAL A 254 5.17 9.26 -5.09
N ASP A 255 4.02 9.85 -5.43
CA ASP A 255 3.94 11.05 -6.27
C ASP A 255 4.76 12.23 -5.70
N LEU A 256 4.69 12.46 -4.38
CA LEU A 256 5.46 13.52 -3.73
C LEU A 256 6.97 13.27 -3.75
N MET A 257 7.39 12.02 -3.58
CA MET A 257 8.81 11.65 -3.65
C MET A 257 9.36 11.79 -5.08
N GLU A 258 8.55 11.44 -6.08
CA GLU A 258 8.90 11.64 -7.49
C GLU A 258 9.04 13.13 -7.83
N LEU A 259 8.10 13.97 -7.36
CA LEU A 259 8.18 15.42 -7.54
C LEU A 259 9.45 16.02 -6.92
N SER A 260 9.85 15.55 -5.75
CA SER A 260 11.11 15.97 -5.10
C SER A 260 12.33 15.62 -5.97
N LYS A 261 12.36 14.40 -6.53
CA LYS A 261 13.43 13.95 -7.43
C LYS A 261 13.50 14.81 -8.68
N GLU A 262 12.37 15.11 -9.31
CA GLU A 262 12.31 15.91 -10.54
C GLU A 262 12.87 17.33 -10.34
N ILE A 263 12.57 17.96 -9.20
CA ILE A 263 13.12 19.29 -8.85
C ILE A 263 14.65 19.27 -8.77
N ILE A 264 15.22 18.22 -8.14
CA ILE A 264 16.67 18.04 -8.04
C ILE A 264 17.27 17.88 -9.43
N GLU A 265 16.66 17.06 -10.29
CA GLU A 265 17.15 16.82 -11.65
C GLU A 265 17.09 18.08 -12.53
N VAL A 266 16.09 18.95 -12.36
CA VAL A 266 16.05 20.26 -13.03
C VAL A 266 17.21 21.14 -12.61
N TYR A 267 17.49 21.23 -11.31
CA TYR A 267 18.62 22.01 -10.82
C TYR A 267 19.95 21.49 -11.38
N MET A 268 20.14 20.16 -11.42
CA MET A 268 21.33 19.56 -12.01
C MET A 268 21.46 19.88 -13.51
N ALA A 269 20.35 19.92 -14.25
CA ALA A 269 20.36 20.32 -15.65
C ALA A 269 20.73 21.81 -15.84
N MET A 270 20.24 22.70 -14.97
CA MET A 270 20.62 24.12 -14.97
C MET A 270 22.12 24.30 -14.69
N ASP A 271 22.61 23.64 -13.64
CA ASP A 271 24.02 23.71 -13.23
C ASP A 271 24.96 23.21 -14.35
N LYS A 272 24.62 22.07 -14.96
CA LYS A 272 25.34 21.52 -16.11
C LYS A 272 25.38 22.51 -17.27
N THR A 273 24.22 23.07 -17.63
CA THR A 273 24.12 23.99 -18.78
C THR A 273 24.88 25.29 -18.55
N VAL A 274 24.80 25.88 -17.35
CA VAL A 274 25.58 27.06 -16.98
C VAL A 274 27.07 26.74 -17.07
N THR A 275 27.51 25.60 -16.52
CA THR A 275 28.91 25.18 -16.59
C THR A 275 29.38 25.02 -18.04
N GLU A 276 28.61 24.32 -18.89
CA GLU A 276 28.93 24.14 -20.31
C GLU A 276 29.02 25.48 -21.08
N GLN A 277 28.21 26.48 -20.71
CA GLN A 277 28.31 27.81 -21.30
C GLN A 277 29.54 28.58 -20.83
N LEU A 278 29.85 28.54 -19.53
CA LEU A 278 31.04 29.19 -18.99
C LEU A 278 32.33 28.63 -19.60
N ASP A 279 32.40 27.30 -19.78
CA ASP A 279 33.53 26.65 -20.46
C ASP A 279 33.67 27.13 -21.91
N GLY A 280 32.55 27.33 -22.62
CA GLY A 280 32.54 27.85 -23.98
C GLY A 280 32.94 29.33 -24.09
N MET A 281 32.62 30.13 -23.07
CA MET A 281 32.94 31.56 -23.03
C MET A 281 34.43 31.82 -22.80
N GLY A 282 35.14 30.91 -22.10
CA GLY A 282 36.57 31.01 -21.80
C GLY A 282 37.52 30.75 -22.98
N ALA A 283 37.01 30.69 -24.21
CA ALA A 283 37.79 30.42 -25.40
C ALA A 283 38.72 31.60 -25.79
N GLU A 284 40.01 31.48 -25.52
CA GLU A 284 41.05 32.49 -25.80
C GLU A 284 41.60 32.43 -27.23
N TYR A 285 40.74 32.60 -28.24
CA TYR A 285 41.13 32.38 -29.64
C TYR A 285 40.95 33.62 -30.50
N ALA A 286 41.93 33.87 -31.37
CA ALA A 286 41.88 34.94 -32.36
C ALA A 286 40.92 34.59 -33.51
N SER A 287 40.76 33.30 -33.81
CA SER A 287 39.86 32.78 -34.85
C SER A 287 39.37 31.38 -34.49
N ASP A 288 38.41 30.82 -35.21
CA ASP A 288 38.03 29.41 -35.08
C ASP A 288 39.07 28.44 -35.69
N ASN A 289 40.06 28.95 -36.43
CA ASN A 289 41.11 28.14 -37.04
C ASN A 289 42.23 27.78 -36.05
N VAL A 290 42.41 26.49 -35.78
CA VAL A 290 43.42 25.94 -34.87
C VAL A 290 44.85 26.40 -35.21
N TYR A 291 45.24 26.39 -36.49
CA TYR A 291 46.59 26.78 -36.91
C TYR A 291 46.86 28.27 -36.70
N ILE A 292 45.86 29.11 -36.93
CA ILE A 292 45.98 30.56 -36.70
C ILE A 292 46.13 30.83 -35.20
N ASN A 293 45.40 30.09 -34.36
CA ASN A 293 45.49 30.19 -32.91
C ASN A 293 46.82 29.70 -32.33
N GLU A 294 47.44 28.68 -32.93
CA GLU A 294 48.79 28.24 -32.54
C GLU A 294 49.83 29.34 -32.80
N ILE A 295 49.73 30.04 -33.93
CA ILE A 295 50.61 31.16 -34.26
C ILE A 295 50.37 32.35 -33.33
N MET A 296 49.12 32.57 -32.94
CA MET A 296 48.71 33.66 -32.04
C MET A 296 48.82 33.34 -30.55
N GLN A 297 49.32 32.15 -30.19
CA GLN A 297 49.39 31.67 -28.80
C GLN A 297 50.02 32.67 -27.81
N PRO A 298 51.10 33.41 -28.13
CA PRO A 298 51.70 34.37 -27.18
C PRO A 298 50.79 35.55 -26.82
N LEU A 299 49.75 35.81 -27.62
CA LEU A 299 48.82 36.93 -27.47
C LEU A 299 47.45 36.52 -26.92
N LYS A 300 47.27 35.26 -26.53
CA LYS A 300 46.00 34.71 -25.99
C LYS A 300 45.26 35.64 -25.01
N PRO A 301 45.90 36.27 -24.01
CA PRO A 301 45.20 37.14 -23.07
C PRO A 301 44.51 38.36 -23.70
N LEU A 302 44.94 38.78 -24.89
CA LEU A 302 44.34 39.91 -25.62
C LEU A 302 43.02 39.53 -26.31
N PHE A 303 42.78 38.25 -26.55
CA PHE A 303 41.57 37.75 -27.20
C PHE A 303 40.48 37.36 -26.21
N LEU A 304 40.73 37.51 -24.90
CA LEU A 304 39.71 37.30 -23.88
C LEU A 304 38.71 38.46 -23.88
N PRO A 305 37.39 38.19 -23.99
CA PRO A 305 36.39 39.25 -23.90
C PRO A 305 36.44 39.98 -22.55
N ARG A 306 36.45 41.32 -22.59
CA ARG A 306 36.59 42.15 -21.37
C ARG A 306 35.45 41.99 -20.36
N ASN A 307 34.26 41.61 -20.83
CA ASN A 307 33.06 41.45 -20.01
C ASN A 307 32.92 40.05 -19.41
N ILE A 308 33.84 39.10 -19.68
CA ILE A 308 33.66 37.70 -19.29
C ILE A 308 33.44 37.52 -17.79
N ALA A 309 34.21 38.21 -16.94
CA ALA A 309 34.07 38.12 -15.49
C ALA A 309 32.68 38.61 -15.01
N ALA A 310 32.13 39.65 -15.65
CA ALA A 310 30.81 40.17 -15.32
C ALA A 310 29.70 39.17 -15.70
N VAL A 311 29.80 38.55 -16.88
CA VAL A 311 28.82 37.55 -17.33
C VAL A 311 28.91 36.27 -16.50
N THR A 312 30.11 35.81 -16.17
CA THR A 312 30.33 34.66 -15.28
C THR A 312 29.72 34.88 -13.91
N ASN A 313 30.01 36.02 -13.27
CA ASN A 313 29.45 36.35 -11.96
C ASN A 313 27.92 36.46 -11.99
N LYS A 314 27.35 36.97 -13.10
CA LYS A 314 25.89 37.04 -13.29
C LYS A 314 25.27 35.65 -13.37
N LEU A 315 25.76 34.79 -14.25
CA LEU A 315 25.23 33.42 -14.44
C LEU A 315 25.33 32.58 -13.17
N ILE A 316 26.48 32.58 -12.51
CA ILE A 316 26.69 31.86 -11.24
C ILE A 316 25.79 32.44 -10.14
N GLY A 317 25.70 33.77 -10.06
CA GLY A 317 24.85 34.47 -9.10
C GLY A 317 23.36 34.12 -9.26
N ASP A 318 22.87 34.08 -10.50
CA ASP A 318 21.48 33.75 -10.78
C ASP A 318 21.20 32.25 -10.55
N LEU A 319 22.11 31.36 -10.93
CA LEU A 319 22.04 29.93 -10.61
C LEU A 319 21.95 29.68 -9.09
N HIS A 320 22.77 30.38 -8.30
CA HIS A 320 22.72 30.28 -6.84
C HIS A 320 21.39 30.74 -6.26
N LYS A 321 20.83 31.86 -6.73
CA LYS A 321 19.50 32.31 -6.30
C LYS A 321 18.43 31.26 -6.62
N LYS A 322 18.49 30.64 -7.80
CA LYS A 322 17.56 29.59 -8.23
C LYS A 322 17.67 28.33 -7.41
N ARG A 323 18.88 27.92 -7.04
CA ARG A 323 19.11 26.81 -6.09
C ARG A 323 18.39 27.03 -4.77
N VAL A 324 18.46 28.25 -4.22
CA VAL A 324 17.80 28.58 -2.94
C VAL A 324 16.28 28.42 -3.05
N VAL A 325 15.67 28.93 -4.12
CA VAL A 325 14.22 28.79 -4.34
C VAL A 325 13.81 27.32 -4.45
N LEU A 326 14.48 26.55 -5.30
CA LEU A 326 14.17 25.13 -5.48
C LEU A 326 14.36 24.31 -4.19
N SER A 327 15.37 24.64 -3.38
CA SER A 327 15.58 23.99 -2.07
C SER A 327 14.44 24.28 -1.08
N ILE A 328 13.88 25.49 -1.09
CA ILE A 328 12.71 25.82 -0.26
C ILE A 328 11.49 25.00 -0.70
N VAL A 329 11.31 24.84 -2.02
CA VAL A 329 10.21 24.04 -2.59
C VAL A 329 10.36 22.55 -2.23
N GLU A 330 11.58 22.01 -2.32
CA GLU A 330 11.91 20.65 -1.87
C GLU A 330 11.58 20.45 -0.38
N GLU A 331 11.95 21.41 0.49
CA GLU A 331 11.66 21.35 1.91
C GLU A 331 10.14 21.32 2.21
N LYS A 332 9.34 22.08 1.45
CA LYS A 332 7.86 22.04 1.54
C LYS A 332 7.32 20.64 1.22
N ILE A 333 7.81 20.02 0.15
CA ILE A 333 7.41 18.65 -0.25
C ILE A 333 7.77 17.65 0.86
N LYS A 334 8.99 17.72 1.39
CA LYS A 334 9.46 16.82 2.44
C LYS A 334 8.59 16.90 3.70
N LYS A 335 8.20 18.10 4.14
CA LYS A 335 7.28 18.29 5.27
C LYS A 335 5.91 17.66 5.02
N LEU A 336 5.41 17.69 3.79
CA LEU A 336 4.14 17.08 3.43
C LEU A 336 4.24 15.54 3.46
N VAL A 337 5.35 14.98 2.97
CA VAL A 337 5.65 13.53 3.06
C VAL A 337 5.65 13.08 4.52
N ASP A 338 6.33 13.80 5.40
CA ASP A 338 6.38 13.47 6.84
C ASP A 338 4.98 13.48 7.49
N LEU A 339 4.09 14.38 7.05
CA LEU A 339 2.71 14.44 7.55
C LEU A 339 1.87 13.25 7.07
N VAL A 340 2.01 12.87 5.79
CA VAL A 340 1.32 11.69 5.23
C VAL A 340 1.78 10.42 5.95
N PHE A 341 3.07 10.29 6.27
CA PHE A 341 3.59 9.16 7.05
C PHE A 341 2.91 9.01 8.41
N LYS A 342 2.80 10.12 9.18
CA LYS A 342 2.14 10.09 10.49
C LYS A 342 0.67 9.67 10.40
N LEU A 343 -0.03 10.11 9.35
CA LEU A 343 -1.41 9.70 9.11
C LEU A 343 -1.55 8.21 8.84
N CYS A 344 -0.63 7.61 8.07
CA CYS A 344 -0.63 6.17 7.82
C CYS A 344 -0.37 5.35 9.10
N GLU A 345 0.48 5.83 10.02
CA GLU A 345 0.74 5.16 11.31
C GLU A 345 -0.50 5.15 12.23
N GLU A 346 -1.23 6.26 12.28
CA GLU A 346 -2.48 6.35 13.05
C GLU A 346 -3.57 5.43 12.46
N ASP A 347 -3.70 5.36 11.14
CA ASP A 347 -4.66 4.46 10.47
C ASP A 347 -4.37 2.98 10.80
N ALA A 348 -3.10 2.56 10.80
CA ALA A 348 -2.70 1.20 11.15
C ALA A 348 -3.11 0.83 12.59
N THR A 349 -3.03 1.79 13.51
CA THR A 349 -3.46 1.61 14.89
C THR A 349 -4.98 1.43 14.99
N ILE A 350 -5.75 2.23 14.24
CA ILE A 350 -7.22 2.11 14.17
C ILE A 350 -7.64 0.72 13.67
N ILE A 351 -6.96 0.19 12.65
CA ILE A 351 -7.25 -1.16 12.11
C ILE A 351 -7.06 -2.24 13.17
N ASP A 352 -5.95 -2.19 13.93
CA ASP A 352 -5.70 -3.18 14.97
C ASP A 352 -6.80 -3.19 16.04
N TYR A 353 -7.27 -2.01 16.45
CA TYR A 353 -8.42 -1.89 17.35
C TYR A 353 -9.70 -2.46 16.74
N GLN A 354 -9.97 -2.21 15.46
CA GLN A 354 -11.15 -2.74 14.77
C GLN A 354 -11.10 -4.27 14.65
N GLN A 355 -9.95 -4.86 14.30
CA GLN A 355 -9.80 -6.31 14.23
C GLN A 355 -10.07 -6.96 15.59
N LYS A 356 -9.61 -6.35 16.68
CA LYS A 356 -9.89 -6.82 18.05
C LYS A 356 -11.39 -6.77 18.37
N LEU A 357 -12.08 -5.70 18.00
CA LEU A 357 -13.53 -5.56 18.21
C LEU A 357 -14.33 -6.59 17.40
N ILE A 358 -13.99 -6.81 16.13
CA ILE A 358 -14.65 -7.82 15.28
C ILE A 358 -14.48 -9.21 15.88
N ARG A 359 -13.26 -9.55 16.30
CA ARG A 359 -13.02 -10.84 16.96
C ARG A 359 -13.86 -10.97 18.22
N LEU A 360 -14.03 -9.91 19.02
CA LEU A 360 -14.90 -9.91 20.20
C LEU A 360 -16.37 -10.15 19.82
N LEU A 361 -16.87 -9.48 18.78
CA LEU A 361 -18.24 -9.71 18.28
C LEU A 361 -18.44 -11.13 17.74
N MET A 362 -17.42 -11.69 17.05
CA MET A 362 -17.41 -13.08 16.60
C MET A 362 -17.31 -14.06 17.79
N ALA A 363 -16.56 -13.73 18.85
CA ALA A 363 -16.43 -14.51 20.08
C ALA A 363 -17.79 -14.77 20.75
N GLN A 364 -18.72 -13.81 20.64
CA GLN A 364 -20.09 -14.00 21.14
C GLN A 364 -20.94 -14.91 20.25
N ARG A 365 -20.56 -15.09 18.98
CA ARG A 365 -21.23 -15.94 17.98
C ARG A 365 -20.37 -17.14 17.55
N VAL A 366 -19.54 -17.68 18.44
CA VAL A 366 -18.57 -18.76 18.14
C VAL A 366 -19.16 -19.98 17.42
N GLU A 367 -20.41 -20.37 17.70
CA GLU A 367 -21.04 -21.50 17.01
C GLU A 367 -21.29 -21.24 15.51
N ASN A 368 -21.43 -19.98 15.08
CA ASN A 368 -21.68 -19.63 13.67
C ASN A 368 -20.42 -19.69 12.80
N VAL A 369 -19.23 -19.70 13.40
CA VAL A 369 -17.94 -19.78 12.69
C VAL A 369 -17.56 -21.24 12.42
N VAL A 370 -18.20 -22.20 13.09
CA VAL A 370 -17.92 -23.62 12.94
C VAL A 370 -18.46 -24.12 11.60
N VAL A 371 -17.59 -24.74 10.80
CA VAL A 371 -17.97 -25.39 9.55
C VAL A 371 -18.65 -26.72 9.88
N VAL A 372 -19.94 -26.81 9.55
CA VAL A 372 -20.74 -28.02 9.74
C VAL A 372 -20.53 -28.96 8.55
N ASP A 373 -19.71 -29.98 8.76
CA ASP A 373 -19.40 -31.04 7.79
C ASP A 373 -20.43 -32.18 7.79
N HIS A 374 -21.03 -32.47 8.95
CA HIS A 374 -21.99 -33.55 9.15
C HIS A 374 -23.17 -33.13 10.05
N VAL A 375 -24.35 -33.75 9.86
CA VAL A 375 -25.58 -33.42 10.60
C VAL A 375 -25.41 -33.54 12.12
N ILE A 376 -24.68 -34.56 12.60
CA ILE A 376 -24.42 -34.75 14.04
C ILE A 376 -23.74 -33.53 14.66
N LYS A 377 -22.89 -32.84 13.88
CA LYS A 377 -22.14 -31.68 14.36
C LYS A 377 -23.04 -30.52 14.71
N TYR A 378 -24.19 -30.37 14.06
CA TYR A 378 -25.16 -29.34 14.42
C TYR A 378 -25.90 -29.63 15.74
N CYS A 379 -26.08 -30.92 16.06
CA CYS A 379 -26.85 -31.38 17.21
C CYS A 379 -26.02 -31.53 18.49
N LEU A 380 -24.77 -31.97 18.36
CA LEU A 380 -23.94 -32.41 19.47
C LEU A 380 -23.22 -31.24 20.17
N ARG A 381 -23.36 -31.16 21.50
CA ARG A 381 -22.64 -30.23 22.38
C ARG A 381 -22.07 -30.99 23.57
N ILE A 382 -20.84 -30.69 23.94
CA ILE A 382 -20.15 -31.38 25.04
C ILE A 382 -20.03 -30.42 26.22
N PHE A 383 -20.28 -30.92 27.43
CA PHE A 383 -20.10 -30.22 28.70
C PHE A 383 -19.00 -30.94 29.48
N VAL A 384 -17.94 -30.20 29.83
CA VAL A 384 -16.77 -30.73 30.53
C VAL A 384 -16.55 -29.90 31.78
N GLY A 385 -16.35 -30.56 32.91
CA GLY A 385 -16.03 -29.87 34.15
C GLY A 385 -15.51 -30.83 35.20
N PRO A 386 -14.78 -30.35 36.22
CA PRO A 386 -14.36 -31.19 37.33
C PRO A 386 -15.54 -31.68 38.18
N ALA A 387 -15.33 -32.71 38.99
CA ALA A 387 -16.33 -33.13 39.98
C ALA A 387 -16.67 -31.98 40.96
N ASP A 388 -17.95 -31.94 41.35
CA ASP A 388 -18.54 -30.98 42.30
C ASP A 388 -18.54 -29.49 41.89
N THR A 389 -18.21 -29.14 40.65
CA THR A 389 -18.23 -27.73 40.19
C THR A 389 -19.58 -27.25 39.68
N GLY A 390 -20.63 -28.08 39.77
CA GLY A 390 -21.94 -27.79 39.20
C GLY A 390 -22.15 -28.33 37.78
N ARG A 391 -21.20 -29.11 37.24
CA ARG A 391 -21.27 -29.74 35.91
C ARG A 391 -22.62 -30.39 35.60
N THR A 392 -23.03 -31.38 36.41
CA THR A 392 -24.29 -32.11 36.20
C THR A 392 -25.50 -31.20 36.33
N ALA A 393 -25.49 -30.30 37.32
CA ALA A 393 -26.59 -29.38 37.56
C ALA A 393 -26.83 -28.46 36.35
N THR A 394 -25.77 -27.86 35.82
CA THR A 394 -25.85 -26.94 34.68
C THR A 394 -26.25 -27.65 33.40
N ALA A 395 -25.61 -28.80 33.08
CA ALA A 395 -25.94 -29.55 31.88
C ALA A 395 -27.37 -30.09 31.92
N LEU A 396 -27.82 -30.64 33.06
CA LEU A 396 -29.20 -31.10 33.25
C LEU A 396 -30.21 -29.96 33.10
N THR A 397 -29.97 -28.85 33.78
CA THR A 397 -30.85 -27.69 33.77
C THR A 397 -31.02 -27.15 32.35
N TRP A 398 -29.89 -26.91 31.65
CA TRP A 398 -29.94 -26.41 30.28
C TRP A 398 -30.59 -27.40 29.31
N SER A 399 -30.26 -28.69 29.40
CA SER A 399 -30.86 -29.72 28.55
C SER A 399 -32.38 -29.80 28.74
N GLY A 400 -32.84 -29.73 29.99
CA GLY A 400 -34.26 -29.74 30.31
C GLY A 400 -34.99 -28.49 29.78
N ILE A 401 -34.38 -27.30 29.87
CA ILE A 401 -34.95 -26.06 29.30
C ILE A 401 -35.07 -26.17 27.78
N VAL A 402 -34.01 -26.61 27.10
CA VAL A 402 -34.00 -26.80 25.64
C VAL A 402 -35.03 -27.85 25.21
N SER A 403 -35.24 -28.89 26.03
CA SER A 403 -36.20 -29.97 25.76
C SER A 403 -37.65 -29.50 25.62
N ARG A 404 -38.00 -28.36 26.25
CA ARG A 404 -39.34 -27.75 26.16
C ARG A 404 -39.67 -27.31 24.72
N ARG A 405 -38.65 -26.99 23.91
CA ARG A 405 -38.81 -26.49 22.53
C ARG A 405 -38.47 -27.56 21.49
N LYS A 406 -37.50 -28.42 21.77
CA LYS A 406 -37.02 -29.45 20.86
C LYS A 406 -36.59 -30.69 21.62
N ASN A 407 -36.90 -31.87 21.09
CA ASN A 407 -36.47 -33.14 21.70
C ASN A 407 -34.96 -33.14 21.95
N THR A 408 -34.57 -33.44 23.19
CA THR A 408 -33.20 -33.31 23.67
C THR A 408 -32.77 -34.59 24.39
N LEU A 409 -31.53 -35.00 24.17
CA LEU A 409 -30.91 -36.18 24.76
C LEU A 409 -29.68 -35.72 25.56
N LEU A 410 -29.61 -36.10 26.84
CA LEU A 410 -28.46 -35.87 27.71
C LEU A 410 -27.78 -37.20 28.04
N LEU A 411 -26.51 -37.37 27.65
CA LEU A 411 -25.70 -38.53 28.02
C LEU A 411 -24.70 -38.10 29.08
N ASP A 412 -24.81 -38.67 30.27
CA ASP A 412 -23.82 -38.56 31.32
C ASP A 412 -22.83 -39.70 31.22
N LEU A 413 -21.65 -39.44 30.63
CA LEU A 413 -20.59 -40.43 30.42
C LEU A 413 -19.48 -40.34 31.48
N THR A 414 -19.76 -39.64 32.58
CA THR A 414 -18.75 -39.32 33.60
C THR A 414 -18.45 -40.50 34.54
N GLY A 415 -19.21 -41.59 34.43
CA GLY A 415 -19.13 -42.76 35.32
C GLY A 415 -19.64 -42.55 36.75
N ASN A 416 -19.88 -41.30 37.15
CA ASN A 416 -20.38 -40.93 38.49
C ASN A 416 -21.57 -39.98 38.36
N SER A 417 -22.68 -40.47 37.80
CA SER A 417 -23.84 -39.62 37.55
C SER A 417 -24.48 -39.12 38.84
N LYS A 418 -24.92 -37.84 38.81
CA LYS A 418 -25.68 -37.20 39.89
C LYS A 418 -27.11 -36.86 39.46
N LEU A 419 -27.59 -37.40 38.34
CA LEU A 419 -28.91 -37.08 37.78
C LEU A 419 -30.04 -37.47 38.74
N SER A 420 -29.93 -38.60 39.41
CA SER A 420 -30.90 -39.09 40.41
C SER A 420 -31.07 -38.15 41.61
N GLN A 421 -30.03 -37.37 41.96
CA GLN A 421 -30.11 -36.36 43.02
C GLN A 421 -31.11 -35.23 42.67
N TYR A 422 -31.41 -35.03 41.39
CA TYR A 422 -32.35 -34.03 40.89
C TYR A 422 -33.72 -34.61 40.50
N GLY A 423 -34.08 -35.78 41.01
CA GLY A 423 -35.39 -36.41 40.73
C GLY A 423 -35.54 -36.90 39.28
N VAL A 424 -34.44 -37.15 38.59
CA VAL A 424 -34.42 -37.69 37.23
C VAL A 424 -34.01 -39.15 37.29
N GLU A 425 -34.79 -40.03 36.67
CA GLU A 425 -34.47 -41.45 36.51
C GLU A 425 -33.69 -41.64 35.20
N PRO A 426 -32.36 -41.82 35.24
CA PRO A 426 -31.58 -42.03 34.03
C PRO A 426 -31.77 -43.45 33.48
N VAL A 427 -31.62 -43.57 32.16
CA VAL A 427 -31.59 -44.86 31.47
C VAL A 427 -30.14 -45.33 31.35
N GLU A 428 -29.85 -46.60 31.60
CA GLU A 428 -28.50 -47.13 31.40
C GLU A 428 -28.09 -47.09 29.91
N LEU A 429 -26.85 -46.72 29.63
CA LEU A 429 -26.31 -46.62 28.27
C LEU A 429 -26.48 -47.91 27.47
N ASN A 430 -26.27 -49.07 28.08
CA ASN A 430 -26.43 -50.37 27.41
C ASN A 430 -27.86 -50.63 26.95
N LEU A 431 -28.84 -50.24 27.77
CA LEU A 431 -30.25 -50.36 27.44
C LEU A 431 -30.62 -49.37 26.34
N PHE A 432 -30.13 -48.13 26.44
CA PHE A 432 -30.34 -47.10 25.43
C PHE A 432 -29.78 -47.49 24.06
N LEU A 433 -28.62 -48.15 23.98
CA LEU A 433 -28.02 -48.58 22.72
C LEU A 433 -28.78 -49.75 22.08
N LYS A 434 -29.32 -50.67 22.88
CA LYS A 434 -30.08 -51.84 22.38
C LYS A 434 -31.51 -51.49 21.98
N ASP A 435 -32.17 -50.68 22.79
CA ASP A 435 -33.58 -50.36 22.61
C ASP A 435 -33.75 -48.96 22.04
N ARG A 436 -34.71 -48.82 21.12
CA ARG A 436 -35.05 -47.53 20.52
C ARG A 436 -35.98 -46.74 21.44
N LEU A 437 -35.39 -46.14 22.47
CA LEU A 437 -36.10 -45.33 23.46
C LEU A 437 -36.13 -43.86 23.01
N GLU A 438 -37.29 -43.40 22.54
CA GLU A 438 -37.52 -42.03 22.08
C GLU A 438 -38.52 -41.30 23.00
N ARG A 439 -38.03 -40.30 23.73
CA ARG A 439 -38.81 -39.40 24.62
C ARG A 439 -38.37 -37.95 24.42
N GLN A 440 -39.28 -36.99 24.63
CA GLN A 440 -39.01 -35.55 24.49
C GLN A 440 -37.73 -35.12 25.22
N PHE A 441 -37.57 -35.57 26.47
CA PHE A 441 -36.33 -35.44 27.21
C PHE A 441 -35.94 -36.80 27.77
N ILE A 442 -34.74 -37.25 27.45
CA ILE A 442 -34.17 -38.49 27.98
C ILE A 442 -32.78 -38.20 28.53
N CYS A 443 -32.52 -38.75 29.71
CA CYS A 443 -31.20 -38.74 30.33
C CYS A 443 -30.66 -40.17 30.35
N VAL A 444 -29.43 -40.35 29.91
CA VAL A 444 -28.76 -41.64 29.82
C VAL A 444 -27.49 -41.56 30.66
N GLU A 445 -27.19 -42.60 31.45
CA GLU A 445 -25.96 -42.68 32.23
C GLU A 445 -25.07 -43.85 31.77
N GLY A 446 -23.76 -43.65 31.79
CA GLY A 446 -22.79 -44.68 31.45
C GLY A 446 -21.35 -44.27 31.74
N ASN A 447 -20.43 -45.20 31.48
CA ASN A 447 -18.99 -44.95 31.49
C ASN A 447 -18.38 -45.57 30.23
N LEU A 448 -17.50 -44.82 29.56
CA LEU A 448 -16.78 -45.27 28.36
C LEU A 448 -15.26 -45.41 28.58
N GLU A 449 -14.73 -45.09 29.75
CA GLU A 449 -13.29 -45.15 30.03
C GLU A 449 -12.71 -46.57 29.97
N GLU A 450 -13.52 -47.60 30.25
CA GLU A 450 -13.05 -48.98 30.33
C GLU A 450 -13.01 -49.71 28.97
N GLU A 451 -13.62 -49.15 27.91
CA GLU A 451 -13.84 -49.87 26.64
C GLU A 451 -13.52 -48.99 25.41
N GLY A 452 -12.24 -48.95 25.02
CA GLY A 452 -11.67 -48.01 24.03
C GLY A 452 -12.30 -47.95 22.63
N ASN A 453 -13.17 -48.89 22.25
CA ASN A 453 -13.85 -48.90 20.93
C ASN A 453 -15.34 -48.53 20.98
N ARG A 454 -15.95 -48.33 22.15
CA ARG A 454 -17.40 -48.03 22.26
C ARG A 454 -17.79 -46.61 21.87
N VAL A 455 -16.84 -45.68 21.78
CA VAL A 455 -17.12 -44.29 21.38
C VAL A 455 -17.69 -44.23 19.97
N GLU A 456 -17.16 -45.04 19.05
CA GLU A 456 -17.61 -45.09 17.66
C GLU A 456 -19.00 -45.73 17.54
N GLU A 457 -19.28 -46.75 18.35
CA GLU A 457 -20.61 -47.37 18.45
C GLU A 457 -21.65 -46.35 18.95
N VAL A 458 -21.33 -45.62 20.03
CA VAL A 458 -22.20 -44.57 20.56
C VAL A 458 -22.43 -43.47 19.52
N VAL A 459 -21.39 -43.00 18.84
CA VAL A 459 -21.52 -41.97 17.79
C VAL A 459 -22.33 -42.49 16.60
N ALA A 460 -22.13 -43.74 16.18
CA ALA A 460 -22.90 -44.36 15.11
C ALA A 460 -24.38 -44.45 15.48
N GLU A 461 -24.69 -44.87 16.71
CA GLU A 461 -26.08 -44.94 17.19
C GLU A 461 -26.71 -43.56 17.38
N LEU A 462 -25.94 -42.56 17.83
CA LEU A 462 -26.43 -41.18 17.89
C LEU A 462 -26.81 -40.68 16.48
N LYS A 463 -26.05 -41.04 15.45
CA LYS A 463 -26.36 -40.67 14.05
C LYS A 463 -27.70 -41.24 13.58
N THR A 464 -28.07 -42.46 13.99
CA THR A 464 -29.38 -43.05 13.61
C THR A 464 -30.55 -42.29 14.25
N ARG A 465 -30.32 -41.63 15.39
CA ARG A 465 -31.35 -40.96 16.21
C ARG A 465 -31.46 -39.43 16.00
N LEU A 466 -30.66 -38.84 15.13
CA LEU A 466 -30.66 -37.38 14.87
C LEU A 466 -31.96 -36.85 14.28
N HIS A 467 -32.75 -37.71 13.63
CA HIS A 467 -34.06 -37.34 13.11
C HIS A 467 -35.07 -37.06 14.24
N TYR A 468 -34.87 -37.66 15.43
CA TYR A 468 -35.72 -37.47 16.60
C TYR A 468 -35.13 -36.43 17.56
N TYR A 469 -33.82 -36.50 17.85
CA TYR A 469 -33.14 -35.60 18.78
C TYR A 469 -32.42 -34.47 18.07
N ALA A 470 -32.98 -33.26 18.18
CA ALA A 470 -32.38 -32.06 17.60
C ALA A 470 -31.16 -31.57 18.41
N HIS A 471 -31.11 -31.87 19.70
CA HIS A 471 -30.00 -31.53 20.59
C HIS A 471 -29.51 -32.76 21.34
N VAL A 472 -28.21 -33.01 21.26
CA VAL A 472 -27.53 -34.07 22.01
C VAL A 472 -26.48 -33.41 22.88
N HIS A 473 -26.61 -33.54 24.19
CA HIS A 473 -25.67 -33.03 25.17
C HIS A 473 -24.90 -34.20 25.79
N ILE A 474 -23.58 -34.14 25.77
CA ILE A 474 -22.72 -35.14 26.41
C ILE A 474 -21.99 -34.50 27.58
N LEU A 475 -22.05 -35.15 28.74
CA LEU A 475 -21.33 -34.76 29.94
C LEU A 475 -20.06 -35.60 30.10
N LEU A 476 -18.92 -34.94 30.32
CA LEU A 476 -17.62 -35.58 30.56
C LEU A 476 -16.94 -35.00 31.80
N ASP A 477 -16.11 -35.82 32.44
CA ASP A 477 -15.23 -35.38 33.52
C ASP A 477 -13.99 -34.66 32.97
N ALA A 478 -13.42 -33.75 33.78
CA ALA A 478 -12.17 -33.06 33.46
C ALA A 478 -11.01 -34.05 33.22
N GLY A 479 -11.02 -35.22 33.86
CA GLY A 479 -10.03 -36.27 33.62
C GLY A 479 -10.12 -36.95 32.24
N GLN A 480 -11.27 -36.84 31.55
CA GLN A 480 -11.59 -37.58 30.32
C GLN A 480 -11.09 -36.89 29.04
N THR A 481 -9.84 -36.43 29.02
CA THR A 481 -9.29 -35.60 27.92
C THR A 481 -9.21 -36.35 26.58
N GLU A 482 -8.90 -37.65 26.58
CA GLU A 482 -8.86 -38.46 25.37
C GLU A 482 -10.25 -38.63 24.74
N LEU A 483 -11.24 -38.96 25.58
CA LEU A 483 -12.63 -39.10 25.17
C LEU A 483 -13.20 -37.78 24.66
N LEU A 484 -12.89 -36.67 25.33
CA LEU A 484 -13.24 -35.32 24.88
C LEU A 484 -12.71 -35.04 23.47
N ASN A 485 -11.41 -35.27 23.22
CA ASN A 485 -10.80 -35.01 21.93
C ASN A 485 -11.39 -35.88 20.80
N ARG A 486 -11.81 -37.12 21.09
CA ARG A 486 -12.49 -37.99 20.11
C ARG A 486 -13.90 -37.50 19.78
N LEU A 487 -14.71 -37.19 20.79
CA LEU A 487 -16.10 -36.74 20.61
C LEU A 487 -16.18 -35.33 20.03
N ALA A 488 -15.27 -34.44 20.40
CA ALA A 488 -15.29 -33.04 19.97
C ALA A 488 -15.20 -32.87 18.45
N LYS A 489 -14.53 -33.78 17.74
CA LYS A 489 -14.49 -33.77 16.26
C LYS A 489 -15.88 -33.74 15.61
N SER A 490 -16.86 -34.37 16.27
CA SER A 490 -18.25 -34.44 15.81
C SER A 490 -19.17 -33.44 16.51
N ALA A 491 -18.65 -32.54 17.35
CA ALA A 491 -19.46 -31.61 18.15
C ALA A 491 -19.44 -30.19 17.59
N LEU A 492 -20.55 -29.45 17.78
CA LEU A 492 -20.63 -28.02 17.45
C LEU A 492 -19.76 -27.22 18.41
N SER A 493 -19.91 -27.51 19.70
CA SER A 493 -19.33 -26.73 20.77
C SER A 493 -18.96 -27.57 21.99
N VAL A 494 -17.90 -27.12 22.67
CA VAL A 494 -17.44 -27.64 23.96
C VAL A 494 -17.60 -26.55 25.01
N HIS A 495 -18.30 -26.89 26.09
CA HIS A 495 -18.57 -26.02 27.23
C HIS A 495 -17.66 -26.44 28.38
N PHE A 496 -16.67 -25.61 28.68
CA PHE A 496 -15.77 -25.77 29.82
C PHE A 496 -16.38 -25.11 31.05
N LEU A 497 -16.67 -25.89 32.09
CA LEU A 497 -17.43 -25.45 33.26
C LEU A 497 -16.60 -25.48 34.53
N THR A 498 -16.64 -24.37 35.28
CA THR A 498 -16.01 -24.23 36.60
C THR A 498 -16.89 -23.46 37.57
N ASP A 499 -16.70 -23.74 38.86
CA ASP A 499 -17.25 -22.99 40.00
C ASP A 499 -16.36 -21.80 40.41
N CYS A 500 -15.39 -21.47 39.56
CA CYS A 500 -14.39 -20.43 39.76
C CYS A 500 -13.52 -20.60 41.02
N THR A 501 -13.51 -21.79 41.64
CA THR A 501 -12.65 -22.08 42.79
C THR A 501 -11.21 -22.39 42.33
N PRO A 502 -10.19 -22.20 43.18
CA PRO A 502 -8.81 -22.56 42.84
C PRO A 502 -8.64 -24.03 42.45
N ARG A 503 -9.40 -24.94 43.08
CA ARG A 503 -9.39 -26.37 42.73
C ARG A 503 -10.03 -26.60 41.37
N GLY A 504 -11.25 -26.08 41.15
CA GLY A 504 -11.99 -26.23 39.89
C GLY A 504 -11.20 -25.68 38.70
N ASN A 505 -10.65 -24.47 38.83
CA ASN A 505 -9.88 -23.82 37.77
C ASN A 505 -8.60 -24.58 37.41
N ARG A 506 -7.86 -25.12 38.40
CA ARG A 506 -6.63 -25.91 38.11
C ARG A 506 -6.93 -27.19 37.33
N LEU A 507 -7.97 -27.93 37.75
CA LEU A 507 -8.37 -29.17 37.08
C LEU A 507 -8.90 -28.90 35.68
N LEU A 508 -9.76 -27.88 35.52
CA LEU A 508 -10.30 -27.49 34.23
C LEU A 508 -9.21 -26.95 33.29
N LYS A 509 -8.29 -26.12 33.78
CA LYS A 509 -7.16 -25.59 33.00
C LYS A 509 -6.34 -26.72 32.38
N THR A 510 -6.03 -27.75 33.16
CA THR A 510 -5.32 -28.93 32.65
C THR A 510 -6.10 -29.58 31.50
N THR A 511 -7.42 -29.64 31.59
CA THR A 511 -8.28 -30.19 30.53
C THR A 511 -8.25 -29.33 29.27
N VAL A 512 -8.34 -28.01 29.43
CA VAL A 512 -8.30 -27.03 28.33
C VAL A 512 -6.97 -27.09 27.60
N GLU A 513 -5.84 -27.13 28.32
CA GLU A 513 -4.50 -27.21 27.72
C GLU A 513 -4.28 -28.51 26.91
N HIS A 514 -4.98 -29.60 27.27
CA HIS A 514 -4.92 -30.88 26.55
C HIS A 514 -5.98 -31.01 25.45
N PHE A 515 -6.88 -30.03 25.29
CA PHE A 515 -7.88 -30.01 24.24
C PHE A 515 -7.27 -29.60 22.90
N ARG A 516 -7.47 -30.41 21.86
CA ARG A 516 -6.80 -30.26 20.55
C ARG A 516 -7.76 -30.27 19.34
N ALA A 517 -9.07 -30.28 19.55
CA ALA A 517 -10.01 -30.38 18.45
C ALA A 517 -10.11 -29.04 17.70
N GLU A 518 -9.86 -29.09 16.39
CA GLU A 518 -10.04 -27.96 15.48
C GLU A 518 -11.49 -27.90 14.96
N ASN A 519 -11.93 -26.71 14.51
CA ASN A 519 -13.27 -26.48 13.99
C ASN A 519 -14.38 -26.87 14.99
N VAL A 520 -14.25 -26.41 16.24
CA VAL A 520 -15.25 -26.58 17.32
C VAL A 520 -15.34 -25.27 18.10
N ALA A 521 -16.54 -24.83 18.43
CA ALA A 521 -16.75 -23.61 19.20
C ALA A 521 -16.44 -23.84 20.69
N SER A 522 -15.58 -23.00 21.27
CA SER A 522 -15.28 -23.03 22.70
C SER A 522 -16.21 -22.10 23.46
N LYS A 523 -16.79 -22.61 24.55
CA LYS A 523 -17.59 -21.83 25.49
C LYS A 523 -17.09 -22.09 26.90
N ALA A 524 -17.04 -21.05 27.72
CA ALA A 524 -16.67 -21.16 29.12
C ALA A 524 -17.86 -20.79 29.99
N ILE A 525 -18.31 -21.72 30.83
CA ILE A 525 -19.37 -21.49 31.81
C ILE A 525 -18.71 -21.22 33.16
N LEU A 526 -18.83 -19.98 33.61
CA LEU A 526 -18.30 -19.49 34.87
C LEU A 526 -19.46 -19.34 35.86
N ILE A 527 -19.49 -20.19 36.89
CA ILE A 527 -20.49 -20.09 37.96
C ILE A 527 -19.90 -19.18 39.04
N ASP A 528 -20.61 -18.09 39.35
CA ASP A 528 -20.28 -17.14 40.42
C ASP A 528 -18.83 -16.60 40.34
N PRO A 529 -18.40 -16.01 39.20
CA PRO A 529 -17.01 -15.57 39.04
C PRO A 529 -16.65 -14.44 40.03
N PRO A 530 -15.60 -14.60 40.85
CA PRO A 530 -15.19 -13.60 41.84
C PRO A 530 -14.35 -12.46 41.25
N LEU A 531 -13.88 -12.63 40.01
CA LEU A 531 -13.06 -11.69 39.26
C LEU A 531 -13.72 -11.43 37.90
N ASP A 532 -13.17 -10.46 37.17
CA ASP A 532 -13.57 -10.19 35.79
C ASP A 532 -13.57 -11.50 34.95
N PRO A 533 -14.67 -11.84 34.26
CA PRO A 533 -14.80 -13.05 33.45
C PRO A 533 -13.71 -13.22 32.40
N HIS A 534 -13.23 -12.15 31.76
CA HIS A 534 -12.21 -12.25 30.72
C HIS A 534 -10.84 -12.60 31.31
N ARG A 535 -10.52 -12.05 32.48
CA ARG A 535 -9.33 -12.47 33.23
C ARG A 535 -9.41 -13.96 33.61
N MET A 536 -10.59 -14.44 33.99
CA MET A 536 -10.79 -15.86 34.32
C MET A 536 -10.59 -16.78 33.11
N LEU A 537 -10.99 -16.36 31.91
CA LEU A 537 -10.69 -17.10 30.67
C LEU A 537 -9.19 -17.22 30.42
N ALA A 538 -8.45 -16.12 30.56
CA ALA A 538 -6.99 -16.12 30.40
C ALA A 538 -6.31 -17.06 31.42
N ASP A 539 -6.77 -17.05 32.68
CA ASP A 539 -6.26 -17.96 33.72
C ASP A 539 -6.47 -19.44 33.36
N LEU A 540 -7.61 -19.76 32.74
CA LEU A 540 -7.95 -21.09 32.21
C LEU A 540 -7.24 -21.43 30.89
N SER A 541 -6.41 -20.53 30.36
CA SER A 541 -5.75 -20.66 29.05
C SER A 541 -6.71 -20.73 27.87
N LEU A 542 -7.86 -20.05 27.99
CA LEU A 542 -8.82 -19.81 26.92
C LEU A 542 -8.62 -18.40 26.35
N ASP A 543 -8.60 -18.28 25.03
CA ASP A 543 -8.57 -16.99 24.36
C ASP A 543 -9.94 -16.30 24.50
N PRO A 544 -10.03 -15.13 25.17
CA PRO A 544 -11.28 -14.38 25.31
C PRO A 544 -11.89 -13.93 23.98
N LEU A 545 -11.09 -13.83 22.91
CA LEU A 545 -11.53 -13.43 21.58
C LEU A 545 -12.09 -14.59 20.74
N MET A 546 -11.92 -15.83 21.18
CA MET A 546 -12.36 -17.02 20.45
C MET A 546 -13.30 -17.90 21.29
N THR A 547 -13.60 -17.49 22.53
CA THR A 547 -14.40 -18.25 23.49
C THR A 547 -15.58 -17.43 23.98
N LYS A 548 -16.81 -17.96 23.87
CA LYS A 548 -17.98 -17.32 24.49
C LYS A 548 -17.97 -17.54 26.00
N ALA A 549 -17.95 -16.46 26.78
CA ALA A 549 -18.15 -16.54 28.23
C ALA A 549 -19.65 -16.59 28.54
N ILE A 550 -20.07 -17.56 29.34
CA ILE A 550 -21.42 -17.73 29.88
C ILE A 550 -21.30 -17.61 31.40
N ILE A 551 -21.97 -16.60 31.97
CA ILE A 551 -21.87 -16.31 33.40
C ILE A 551 -23.17 -16.74 34.06
N LEU A 552 -23.06 -17.61 35.07
CA LEU A 552 -24.20 -18.07 35.84
C LEU A 552 -24.08 -17.59 37.29
N PRO A 553 -25.11 -16.94 37.86
CA PRO A 553 -25.10 -16.58 39.26
C PRO A 553 -25.24 -17.84 40.14
N ARG A 554 -24.79 -17.73 41.39
CA ARG A 554 -24.98 -18.79 42.37
C ARG A 554 -26.44 -18.90 42.81
N MET A 555 -27.17 -19.84 42.21
CA MET A 555 -28.59 -20.07 42.53
C MET A 555 -28.76 -21.06 43.70
N GLN A 556 -29.27 -20.57 44.84
CA GLN A 556 -29.61 -21.43 45.99
C GLN A 556 -30.71 -22.45 45.65
N TYR A 557 -31.64 -22.08 44.76
CA TYR A 557 -32.75 -22.93 44.35
C TYR A 557 -32.30 -24.23 43.68
N ILE A 558 -31.24 -24.20 42.85
CA ILE A 558 -30.68 -25.42 42.22
C ILE A 558 -30.11 -26.37 43.27
N ARG A 559 -29.52 -25.83 44.34
CA ARG A 559 -29.06 -26.65 45.48
C ARG A 559 -30.24 -27.28 46.23
N ALA A 560 -31.30 -26.52 46.47
CA ALA A 560 -32.52 -27.04 47.09
C ALA A 560 -33.12 -28.17 46.25
N CYS A 561 -33.09 -28.06 44.91
CA CYS A 561 -33.54 -29.10 44.00
C CYS A 561 -32.80 -30.43 44.19
N SER A 562 -31.48 -30.37 44.37
CA SER A 562 -30.66 -31.56 44.64
C SER A 562 -30.97 -32.24 45.98
N LEU A 563 -31.43 -31.48 46.98
CA LEU A 563 -31.77 -32.02 48.30
C LEU A 563 -33.21 -32.58 48.33
N ASN A 564 -34.10 -31.94 47.58
CA ASN A 564 -35.52 -32.29 47.52
C ASN A 564 -35.85 -33.28 46.40
N GLN A 565 -34.86 -33.73 45.64
CA GLN A 565 -35.05 -34.57 44.44
C GLN A 565 -36.06 -33.96 43.46
N SER A 566 -35.98 -32.64 43.25
CA SER A 566 -36.81 -31.92 42.29
C SER A 566 -35.97 -31.48 41.08
N LYS A 567 -36.64 -31.32 39.94
CA LYS A 567 -35.98 -31.01 38.67
C LYS A 567 -35.72 -29.51 38.56
N PRO A 568 -34.46 -29.05 38.42
CA PRO A 568 -34.14 -27.62 38.41
C PRO A 568 -34.73 -26.89 37.20
N TYR A 569 -34.87 -27.57 36.07
CA TYR A 569 -35.44 -27.04 34.83
C TYR A 569 -36.96 -26.92 34.84
N GLU A 570 -37.67 -27.27 35.92
CA GLU A 570 -39.12 -27.03 36.05
C GLU A 570 -39.41 -25.65 36.63
N SER A 571 -38.44 -25.03 37.33
CA SER A 571 -38.58 -23.68 37.88
C SER A 571 -38.47 -22.60 36.80
N TRP A 572 -39.39 -21.62 36.86
CA TRP A 572 -39.39 -20.47 35.95
C TRP A 572 -38.15 -19.58 36.17
N GLU A 573 -37.83 -19.22 37.40
CA GLU A 573 -36.71 -18.32 37.74
C GLU A 573 -35.36 -18.88 37.27
N VAL A 574 -35.17 -20.18 37.45
CA VAL A 574 -33.96 -20.89 36.96
C VAL A 574 -33.95 -20.90 35.43
N ALA A 575 -35.09 -21.16 34.80
CA ALA A 575 -35.17 -21.19 33.34
C ALA A 575 -34.86 -19.82 32.72
N GLU A 576 -35.41 -18.74 33.25
CA GLU A 576 -35.17 -17.38 32.78
C GLU A 576 -33.69 -16.98 32.88
N THR A 577 -33.07 -17.25 34.04
CA THR A 577 -31.64 -16.97 34.27
C THR A 577 -30.75 -17.73 33.28
N PHE A 578 -31.04 -19.00 33.01
CA PHE A 578 -30.28 -19.81 32.06
C PHE A 578 -30.53 -19.37 30.61
N GLU A 579 -31.77 -19.05 30.23
CA GLU A 579 -32.07 -18.57 28.88
C GLU A 579 -31.39 -17.23 28.58
N GLU A 580 -31.28 -16.33 29.56
CA GLU A 580 -30.53 -15.08 29.43
C GLU A 580 -29.03 -15.33 29.31
N ALA A 581 -28.45 -16.17 30.17
CA ALA A 581 -27.01 -16.43 30.16
C ALA A 581 -26.51 -17.16 28.90
N PHE A 582 -27.34 -18.01 28.29
CA PHE A 582 -26.97 -18.78 27.10
C PHE A 582 -27.30 -18.06 25.77
N ARG A 583 -28.13 -17.00 25.81
CA ARG A 583 -28.37 -16.11 24.66
C ARG A 583 -27.06 -15.51 24.18
#